data_AF-A0A914EIN7-F1
#
_entry.id   AF-A0A914EIN7-F1
#
_cell.length_a   1.000
_cell.length_b   1.000
_cell.length_c   1.000
_cell.angle_alpha   90.00
_cell.angle_beta   90.00
_cell.angle_gamma   90.00
#
_symmetry.space_group_name_H-M   'P 1'
#
loop_
_entity.id
_entity.type
_entity.pdbx_description
1 polymer ?
#
loop_
_entity_poly.entity_id
_entity_poly.type
_entity_poly.pdbx_seq_one_letter_code
_entity_poly.pdbx_strand_id
1 'polypeptide(L)'
;MYYAWCIKCYKPVEYAQKICLGDVPELDGKWACEKCSDSKLLNREKEIAKQCPNEKCQQYIVKASGCNHITCICGTHWCYECVKPFNQGLIYDHMYKEHGGHGYGGYEENDYLDEYE
;
A
#
# COMPACT_ATOMS: atom_id res chain seq x y z
N MET A 1 14.53 -4.18 30.07
CA MET A 1 13.68 -3.25 29.30
C MET A 1 12.24 -3.74 29.29
N TYR A 2 11.26 -2.85 29.42
CA TYR A 2 9.85 -3.06 29.14
C TYR A 2 9.56 -2.69 27.68
N TYR A 3 8.73 -3.49 27.04
CA TYR A 3 8.28 -3.27 25.68
C TYR A 3 6.78 -3.01 25.71
N ALA A 4 6.32 -2.09 24.86
CA ALA A 4 4.91 -1.80 24.68
C ALA A 4 4.51 -1.98 23.21
N TRP A 5 3.27 -2.38 22.99
CA TRP A 5 2.70 -2.48 21.66
C TRP A 5 2.22 -1.11 21.19
N CYS A 6 2.81 -0.57 20.14
CA CYS A 6 2.35 0.70 19.58
C CYS A 6 1.09 0.50 18.75
N ILE A 7 0.01 1.21 19.08
CA ILE A 7 -1.28 1.11 18.38
C ILE A 7 -1.25 1.63 16.92
N LYS A 8 -0.21 2.37 16.53
CA LYS A 8 -0.10 2.97 15.20
C LYS A 8 0.75 2.13 14.23
N CYS A 9 1.90 1.62 14.67
CA CYS A 9 2.77 0.81 13.82
C CYS A 9 2.64 -0.71 14.05
N TYR A 10 1.83 -1.12 15.02
CA TYR A 10 1.57 -2.52 15.37
C TYR A 10 2.84 -3.35 15.58
N LYS A 11 3.83 -2.73 16.23
CA LYS A 11 5.11 -3.36 16.56
C LYS A 11 5.42 -3.17 18.04
N PRO A 12 6.13 -4.14 18.65
CA PRO A 12 6.70 -3.94 19.97
C PRO A 12 7.84 -2.93 19.89
N VAL A 13 7.83 -1.94 20.78
CA VAL A 13 8.86 -0.90 20.88
C VAL A 13 9.33 -0.81 22.33
N GLU A 14 10.61 -0.49 22.55
CA GLU A 14 11.15 -0.22 23.88
C GLU A 14 10.40 0.97 24.50
N TYR A 15 9.84 0.75 25.69
CA TYR A 15 8.96 1.71 26.35
C TYR A 15 9.59 2.30 27.60
N ALA A 16 10.18 1.47 28.45
CA ALA A 16 10.76 1.92 29.72
C ALA A 16 11.86 0.97 30.19
N GLN A 17 12.83 1.49 30.93
CA GLN A 17 13.90 0.68 31.49
C GLN A 17 13.36 -0.28 32.57
N LYS A 18 13.87 -1.52 32.59
CA LYS A 18 13.70 -2.40 33.76
C LYS A 18 14.81 -2.08 34.74
N ILE A 19 14.45 -1.52 35.89
CA ILE A 19 15.36 -1.25 37.00
C ILE A 19 14.92 -2.08 38.21
N CYS A 20 15.88 -2.55 39.00
CA CYS A 20 15.60 -3.24 40.25
C CYS A 20 14.87 -2.29 41.21
N LEU A 21 13.81 -2.75 41.86
CA LEU A 21 12.95 -1.96 42.76
C LEU A 21 12.25 -0.75 42.10
N GLY A 22 12.19 -0.68 40.76
CA GLY A 22 11.35 0.32 40.09
C GLY A 22 9.91 -0.15 39.95
N ASP A 23 9.00 0.82 39.92
CA ASP A 23 7.58 0.56 39.66
C ASP A 23 7.36 0.02 38.25
N VAL A 24 6.33 -0.82 38.11
CA VAL A 24 5.90 -1.35 36.82
C VAL A 24 5.14 -0.25 36.09
N PRO A 25 5.57 0.15 34.87
CA PRO A 25 4.85 1.14 34.08
C PRO A 25 3.45 0.64 33.71
N GLU A 26 2.42 1.42 34.03
CA GLU A 26 1.04 1.12 33.66
C GLU A 26 0.74 1.55 32.23
N LEU A 27 0.08 0.68 31.46
CA LEU A 27 -0.32 0.94 30.08
C LEU A 27 -1.82 0.71 29.93
N ASP A 28 -2.54 1.74 29.48
CA ASP A 28 -4.00 1.73 29.27
C ASP A 28 -4.42 1.19 27.88
N GLY A 29 -3.46 0.69 27.10
CA GLY A 29 -3.67 0.16 25.75
C GLY A 29 -3.81 1.22 24.64
N LYS A 30 -3.67 2.52 24.94
CA LYS A 30 -3.77 3.61 23.96
C LYS A 30 -2.43 4.24 23.60
N TRP A 31 -1.33 3.59 23.96
CA TRP A 31 0.01 4.13 23.79
C TRP A 31 0.54 4.06 22.35
N ALA A 32 1.22 5.12 21.91
CA ALA A 32 1.96 5.16 20.66
C ALA A 32 3.42 5.55 20.90
N CYS A 33 4.37 4.92 20.19
CA CYS A 33 5.79 5.25 20.32
C CYS A 33 6.09 6.65 19.78
N GLU A 34 7.20 7.26 20.21
CA GLU A 34 7.59 8.64 19.83
C GLU A 34 7.60 8.85 18.31
N LYS A 35 8.15 7.89 17.57
CA LYS A 35 8.13 7.92 16.10
C LYS A 35 6.71 7.97 15.53
N CYS A 36 5.75 7.32 16.18
CA CYS A 36 4.35 7.28 15.79
C CYS A 36 3.49 8.40 16.41
N SER A 37 3.89 8.99 17.53
CA SER A 37 3.21 10.16 18.10
C SER A 37 3.42 11.37 17.20
N ASP A 38 4.63 11.53 16.66
CA ASP A 38 5.03 12.70 15.89
C ASP A 38 4.75 12.55 14.39
N SER A 39 4.74 11.30 13.90
CA SER A 39 4.46 11.06 12.50
C SER A 39 2.97 11.08 12.21
N LYS A 40 2.64 11.83 11.16
CA LYS A 40 1.40 11.77 10.39
C LYS A 40 1.21 10.38 9.73
N LEU A 41 1.42 9.27 10.44
CA LEU A 41 1.16 7.91 9.95
C LEU A 41 -0.34 7.57 9.87
N LEU A 42 -1.21 8.56 10.04
CA LEU A 42 -2.66 8.47 9.81
C LEU A 42 -3.06 8.40 8.33
N ASN A 43 -2.11 8.30 7.38
CA ASN A 43 -2.44 8.38 5.96
C ASN A 43 -2.01 7.18 5.11
N ARG A 44 -1.59 6.03 5.67
CA ARG A 44 -1.34 4.86 4.80
C ARG A 44 -2.59 4.42 4.03
N GLU A 45 -3.77 4.50 4.64
CA GLU A 45 -5.05 4.17 3.98
C GLU A 45 -5.41 5.20 2.88
N LYS A 46 -5.06 6.47 3.09
CA LYS A 46 -5.28 7.55 2.11
C LYS A 46 -4.29 7.53 0.94
N GLU A 47 -3.09 6.99 1.13
CA GLU A 47 -2.10 6.85 0.06
C GLU A 47 -2.38 5.67 -0.86
N ILE A 48 -3.14 4.67 -0.39
CA ILE A 48 -3.48 3.51 -1.21
C ILE A 48 -4.63 3.84 -2.16
N ALA A 49 -5.68 4.54 -1.73
CA ALA A 49 -6.86 4.80 -2.56
C ALA A 49 -6.66 5.99 -3.53
N LYS A 50 -7.00 5.81 -4.80
CA LYS A 50 -6.94 6.85 -5.84
C LYS A 50 -8.34 7.13 -6.39
N GLN A 51 -8.62 8.39 -6.74
CA GLN A 51 -9.92 8.77 -7.31
C GLN A 51 -9.99 8.44 -8.79
N CYS A 52 -11.17 8.00 -9.24
CA CYS A 52 -11.47 7.87 -10.66
C CYS A 52 -11.28 9.23 -11.35
N PRO A 53 -10.51 9.31 -12.46
CA PRO A 53 -10.26 10.58 -13.15
C PRO A 53 -11.48 11.10 -13.93
N ASN A 54 -12.58 10.35 -13.99
CA ASN A 54 -13.84 10.83 -14.55
C ASN A 54 -14.50 11.81 -13.57
N GLU A 55 -14.62 13.06 -13.99
CA GLU A 55 -15.19 14.17 -13.21
C GLU A 55 -16.61 13.91 -12.72
N LYS A 56 -17.40 13.10 -13.43
CA LYS A 56 -18.78 12.76 -13.03
C LYS A 56 -18.85 11.63 -12.00
N CYS A 57 -17.76 10.90 -11.78
CA CYS A 57 -17.73 9.74 -10.90
C CYS A 57 -16.89 10.01 -9.64
N GLN A 58 -15.60 10.33 -9.80
CA GLN A 58 -14.65 10.64 -8.71
C GLN A 58 -14.62 9.64 -7.53
N GLN A 59 -15.13 8.41 -7.73
CA GLN A 59 -15.15 7.36 -6.71
C GLN A 59 -13.72 6.97 -6.34
N TYR A 60 -13.48 6.77 -5.05
CA TYR A 60 -12.21 6.24 -4.55
C TYR A 60 -12.10 4.74 -4.85
N ILE A 61 -10.99 4.36 -5.46
CA ILE A 61 -10.68 2.98 -5.83
C ILE A 61 -9.34 2.59 -5.22
N VAL A 62 -9.30 1.41 -4.61
CA VAL A 62 -8.09 0.78 -4.11
C VAL A 62 -7.69 -0.34 -5.06
N LYS A 63 -6.45 -0.33 -5.54
CA LYS A 63 -5.87 -1.48 -6.25
C LYS A 63 -5.51 -2.56 -5.23
N ALA A 64 -6.24 -3.68 -5.26
CA ALA A 64 -5.98 -4.81 -4.36
C ALA A 64 -4.71 -5.59 -4.76
N SER A 65 -4.50 -5.86 -6.05
CA SER A 65 -3.35 -6.59 -6.59
C SER A 65 -3.30 -6.54 -8.12
N GLY A 66 -2.17 -6.90 -8.72
CA GLY A 66 -2.05 -7.12 -10.17
C GLY A 66 -1.87 -5.85 -11.01
N CYS A 67 -2.49 -5.86 -12.20
CA CYS A 67 -2.29 -4.88 -13.27
C CYS A 67 -2.70 -3.44 -12.89
N ASN A 68 -1.99 -2.46 -13.43
CA ASN A 68 -2.30 -1.03 -13.25
C ASN A 68 -3.49 -0.54 -14.10
N HIS A 69 -4.03 -1.36 -14.99
CA HIS A 69 -5.27 -1.08 -15.73
C HIS A 69 -6.49 -1.29 -14.83
N ILE A 70 -7.16 -0.19 -14.46
CA ILE A 70 -8.39 -0.22 -13.66
C ILE A 70 -9.60 0.13 -14.51
N THR A 71 -10.64 -0.69 -14.42
CA THR A 71 -11.98 -0.37 -14.93
C THR A 71 -12.87 0.05 -13.78
N CYS A 72 -13.29 1.32 -13.77
CA CYS A 72 -14.24 1.82 -12.78
C CYS A 72 -15.66 1.29 -13.04
N ILE A 73 -16.50 1.23 -12.01
CA ILE A 73 -17.93 0.90 -12.15
C ILE A 73 -18.70 1.87 -13.06
N CYS A 74 -18.18 3.09 -13.30
CA CYS A 74 -18.74 4.03 -14.26
C CYS A 74 -18.36 3.72 -15.72
N GLY A 75 -17.55 2.68 -15.97
CA GLY A 75 -17.08 2.27 -17.29
C GLY A 75 -15.77 2.93 -17.73
N THR A 76 -15.20 3.87 -16.97
CA THR A 76 -13.93 4.51 -17.32
C THR A 76 -12.76 3.54 -17.09
N HIS A 77 -11.95 3.32 -18.13
CA HIS A 77 -10.66 2.63 -18.06
C HIS A 77 -9.57 3.67 -17.76
N TRP A 78 -8.69 3.40 -16.80
CA TRP A 78 -7.66 4.35 -16.40
C TRP A 78 -6.43 3.67 -15.81
N CYS A 79 -5.26 4.32 -15.94
CA CYS A 79 -4.01 3.84 -15.37
C CYS A 79 -3.91 4.25 -13.90
N TYR A 80 -3.73 3.27 -13.02
CA TYR A 80 -3.62 3.51 -11.59
C TYR A 80 -2.42 4.37 -11.21
N GLU A 81 -1.29 4.23 -11.91
CA GLU A 81 -0.08 5.01 -11.63
C GLU A 81 -0.25 6.47 -12.06
N CYS A 82 -0.68 6.69 -13.31
CA CYS A 82 -0.82 8.03 -13.87
C CYS A 82 -2.06 8.80 -13.44
N VAL A 83 -3.11 8.12 -12.97
CA VAL A 83 -4.43 8.71 -12.67
C VAL A 83 -5.03 9.42 -13.89
N LYS A 84 -4.93 8.77 -15.06
CA LYS A 84 -5.43 9.31 -16.35
C LYS A 84 -6.39 8.33 -17.02
N PRO A 85 -7.50 8.81 -17.61
CA PRO A 85 -8.45 7.98 -18.33
C PRO A 85 -7.90 7.63 -19.72
N PHE A 86 -8.20 6.43 -20.20
CA PHE A 86 -7.82 5.93 -21.51
C PHE A 86 -8.99 5.17 -22.14
N ASN A 87 -8.99 5.05 -23.45
CA ASN A 87 -9.89 4.12 -24.14
C ASN A 87 -9.43 2.67 -23.87
N GLN A 88 -10.37 1.73 -23.84
CA GLN A 88 -10.12 0.32 -23.51
C GLN A 88 -9.00 -0.32 -24.36
N GLY A 89 -8.90 0.04 -25.65
CA GLY A 89 -7.85 -0.48 -26.53
C GLY A 89 -6.49 0.21 -26.38
N LEU A 90 -6.44 1.44 -25.89
CA LEU A 90 -5.21 2.26 -25.85
C LEU A 90 -4.47 2.17 -24.51
N ILE A 91 -5.15 1.69 -23.46
CA ILE A 91 -4.56 1.64 -22.12
C ILE A 91 -3.38 0.66 -22.05
N TYR A 92 -3.45 -0.46 -22.75
CA TYR A 92 -2.36 -1.44 -22.78
C TYR A 92 -1.12 -0.90 -23.53
N ASP A 93 -1.32 -0.19 -24.64
CA ASP A 93 -0.23 0.50 -25.34
C ASP A 93 0.46 1.54 -24.44
N HIS A 94 -0.33 2.30 -23.68
CA HIS A 94 0.20 3.22 -22.67
C HIS A 94 1.00 2.49 -21.59
N MET A 95 0.51 1.36 -21.07
CA MET A 95 1.20 0.56 -20.05
C MET A 95 2.57 0.10 -20.55
N TYR A 96 2.63 -0.45 -21.77
CA TYR A 96 3.90 -0.90 -22.35
C TYR A 96 4.88 0.24 -22.60
N LYS A 97 4.41 1.35 -23.16
CA LYS A 97 5.28 2.48 -23.55
C LYS A 97 5.79 3.28 -22.35
N GLU A 98 4.92 3.58 -21.39
CA GLU A 98 5.26 4.47 -20.28
C GLU A 98 5.76 3.73 -19.04
N HIS A 99 5.31 2.48 -18.83
CA HIS A 99 5.62 1.71 -17.63
C HIS A 99 6.44 0.44 -17.91
N GLY A 100 6.74 0.13 -19.18
CA GLY A 100 7.51 -1.07 -19.56
C GLY A 100 6.76 -2.38 -19.34
N GLY A 101 5.44 -2.34 -19.07
CA GLY A 101 4.63 -3.51 -18.78
C GLY A 101 3.35 -3.18 -17.99
N HIS A 102 2.62 -4.22 -17.62
CA HIS A 102 1.28 -4.09 -17.03
C HIS A 102 1.26 -3.93 -15.51
N GLY A 103 2.41 -3.92 -14.83
CA GLY A 103 2.48 -3.82 -13.37
C GLY A 103 2.38 -5.16 -12.63
N TYR A 104 2.62 -6.28 -13.30
CA TYR A 104 3.08 -7.49 -12.62
C TYR A 104 4.51 -7.25 -12.17
N GLY A 105 4.74 -7.11 -10.87
CA GLY A 105 6.09 -7.22 -10.32
C GLY A 105 6.65 -8.57 -10.77
N GLY A 106 7.86 -8.56 -11.36
CA GLY A 106 8.48 -9.73 -11.95
C GLY A 106 8.40 -10.93 -11.00
N TYR A 107 7.60 -11.90 -11.38
CA TYR A 107 7.92 -13.29 -11.08
C TYR A 107 9.19 -13.54 -11.88
N GLU A 108 10.26 -13.94 -11.20
CA GLU A 108 11.49 -14.35 -11.86
C GLU A 108 11.12 -15.33 -12.98
N GLU A 109 11.52 -14.97 -14.19
CA GLU A 109 11.55 -15.88 -15.32
C GLU A 109 12.54 -16.99 -14.97
N ASN A 110 12.06 -18.08 -14.38
CA ASN A 110 12.68 -19.40 -14.37
C ASN A 110 11.75 -20.41 -13.67
N ASP A 111 10.75 -20.91 -14.40
CA ASP A 111 10.07 -22.15 -14.01
C ASP A 111 9.59 -22.99 -15.21
N TYR A 112 10.12 -22.74 -16.41
CA TYR A 112 9.88 -23.59 -17.58
C TYR A 112 11.14 -23.64 -18.46
N LEU A 113 12.16 -24.37 -18.01
CA LEU A 113 13.01 -25.08 -18.97
C LEU A 113 12.59 -26.53 -18.92
N ASP A 114 11.90 -26.90 -19.99
CA ASP A 114 11.40 -28.23 -20.27
C ASP A 114 12.49 -29.30 -20.07
N GLU A 115 12.06 -30.34 -19.37
CA GLU A 115 12.71 -31.63 -19.24
C GLU A 115 12.69 -32.33 -20.62
N TYR A 116 13.69 -32.07 -21.46
CA TYR A 116 14.04 -32.91 -22.60
C TYR A 116 15.56 -32.92 -22.80
N GLU A 117 16.21 -33.95 -22.26
CA GLU A 117 17.10 -34.90 -22.96
C GLU A 117 17.56 -36.04 -22.02
#